data_AF-A0AA41DYY4-F1
#
_entry.id   AF-A0AA41DYY4-F1
#
_cell.length_a   1.000
_cell.length_b   1.000
_cell.length_c   1.000
_cell.angle_alpha   90.00
_cell.angle_beta   90.00
_cell.angle_gamma   90.00
#
_symmetry.space_group_name_H-M   'P 1'
#
loop_
_entity.id
_entity.type
_entity.pdbx_description
1 polymer ?
#
loop_
_entity_poly.entity_id
_entity_poly.type
_entity_poly.pdbx_seq_one_letter_code
_entity_poly.pdbx_strand_id
1 'polypeptide(L)'
;MQANSARVTDEWLPVKDWPTDAVKESHTSATVPYCWTYHSLPGAGDWLGSSRCSCSLCVFASRRDLLLTIGRRPRLAELYTEVEQTRGDSFRPDWRITDLLRHAAHCEAPDPGIVCPDDGPDFTALQTQVRQALQREPRKKPELARRAGRALCDGCTAPH
;
A
#
# COMPACT_ATOMS: atom_id res chain seq x y z
N MET A 1 10.18 -42.99 -17.40
CA MET A 1 9.10 -42.00 -17.61
C MET A 1 8.49 -41.68 -16.25
N GLN A 2 8.67 -40.45 -15.76
CA GLN A 2 8.04 -40.02 -14.51
C GLN A 2 6.71 -39.36 -14.88
N ALA A 3 5.60 -39.97 -14.50
CA ALA A 3 4.27 -39.42 -14.76
C ALA A 3 3.97 -38.33 -13.72
N ASN A 4 3.78 -37.09 -14.17
CA ASN A 4 3.23 -36.03 -13.34
C ASN A 4 1.77 -36.39 -13.04
N SER A 5 1.47 -36.92 -11.86
CA SER A 5 0.09 -37.06 -11.40
C SER A 5 -0.45 -35.67 -11.05
N ALA A 6 -1.68 -35.37 -11.48
CA ALA A 6 -2.33 -34.12 -11.13
C ALA A 6 -2.58 -34.08 -9.61
N ARG A 7 -2.01 -33.08 -8.93
CA ARG A 7 -2.30 -32.82 -7.52
C ARG A 7 -3.71 -32.26 -7.40
N VAL A 8 -4.58 -32.95 -6.67
CA VAL A 8 -5.86 -32.40 -6.23
C VAL A 8 -5.63 -31.60 -4.96
N THR A 9 -6.16 -30.38 -4.90
CA THR A 9 -6.08 -29.50 -3.73
C THR A 9 -7.48 -29.03 -3.40
N ASP A 10 -7.93 -29.31 -2.18
CA ASP A 10 -9.22 -28.86 -1.66
C ASP A 10 -9.02 -27.56 -0.86
N GLU A 11 -9.87 -26.56 -1.12
CA GLU A 11 -9.88 -25.33 -0.34
C GLU A 11 -10.74 -25.51 0.92
N TRP A 12 -10.11 -25.42 2.09
CA TRP A 12 -10.81 -25.34 3.36
C TRP A 12 -10.85 -23.89 3.85
N LEU A 13 -12.04 -23.28 3.84
CA LEU A 13 -12.24 -21.85 4.14
C LEU A 13 -13.24 -21.66 5.30
N PRO A 14 -12.89 -22.06 6.55
CA PRO A 14 -13.82 -22.10 7.68
C PRO A 14 -14.39 -20.74 8.12
N VAL A 15 -13.73 -19.65 7.72
CA VAL A 15 -14.09 -18.28 8.09
C VAL A 15 -14.50 -17.42 6.88
N LYS A 16 -14.81 -18.06 5.75
CA LYS A 16 -15.13 -17.36 4.48
C LYS A 16 -16.28 -16.36 4.63
N ASP A 17 -17.30 -16.75 5.37
CA ASP A 17 -18.54 -15.98 5.52
C ASP A 17 -18.55 -15.13 6.80
N TRP A 18 -17.42 -15.05 7.51
CA TRP A 18 -17.33 -14.24 8.73
C TRP A 18 -17.34 -12.75 8.37
N PRO A 19 -18.21 -11.95 9.00
CA PRO A 19 -18.10 -10.50 8.90
C PRO A 19 -16.84 -10.01 9.64
N THR A 20 -16.36 -8.82 9.26
CA THR A 20 -15.19 -8.18 9.89
C THR A 20 -15.32 -8.10 11.42
N ASP A 21 -16.51 -7.80 11.93
CA ASP A 21 -16.71 -7.67 13.37
C ASP A 21 -16.60 -9.01 14.11
N ALA A 22 -17.06 -10.12 13.51
CA ALA A 22 -16.85 -11.46 14.07
C ALA A 22 -15.37 -11.84 14.08
N VAL A 23 -14.61 -11.45 13.04
CA VAL A 23 -13.15 -11.64 13.02
C VAL A 23 -12.51 -10.84 14.16
N LYS A 24 -12.89 -9.57 14.36
CA LYS A 24 -12.35 -8.74 15.46
C LYS A 24 -12.70 -9.30 16.84
N GLU A 25 -13.95 -9.74 17.04
CA GLU A 25 -14.41 -10.36 18.28
C GLU A 25 -13.63 -11.65 18.56
N SER A 26 -13.40 -12.50 17.56
CA SER A 26 -12.62 -13.74 17.78
C SER A 26 -11.20 -13.48 18.31
N HIS A 27 -10.63 -12.30 18.01
CA HIS A 27 -9.30 -11.91 18.50
C HIS A 27 -9.31 -11.42 19.95
N THR A 28 -10.46 -11.10 20.55
CA THR A 28 -10.51 -10.70 21.97
C THR A 28 -10.20 -11.87 22.91
N SER A 29 -10.55 -13.09 22.49
CA SER A 29 -10.30 -14.33 23.23
C SER A 29 -9.13 -15.15 22.69
N ALA A 30 -8.46 -14.68 21.63
CA ALA A 30 -7.36 -15.40 21.01
C ALA A 30 -6.11 -15.36 21.91
N THR A 31 -5.41 -16.49 22.00
CA THR A 31 -4.13 -16.60 22.72
C THR A 31 -2.97 -15.98 21.94
N VAL A 32 -3.14 -15.77 20.64
CA VAL A 32 -2.14 -15.17 19.75
C VAL A 32 -2.54 -13.73 19.43
N PRO A 33 -1.65 -12.74 19.66
CA PRO A 33 -1.95 -11.35 19.31
C PRO A 33 -2.02 -11.19 17.79
N TYR A 34 -2.99 -10.40 17.32
CA TYR A 34 -3.02 -9.97 15.92
C TYR A 34 -2.00 -8.86 15.65
N CYS A 35 -1.76 -8.61 14.36
CA CYS A 35 -0.78 -7.62 13.93
C CYS A 35 -1.14 -6.21 14.44
N TRP A 36 -0.16 -5.49 14.99
CA TRP A 36 -0.34 -4.13 15.49
C TRP A 36 -0.78 -3.13 14.41
N THR A 37 -0.57 -3.45 13.12
CA THR A 37 -0.84 -2.53 11.99
C THR A 37 -2.31 -2.12 11.91
N TYR A 38 -3.21 -2.91 12.50
CA TYR A 38 -4.64 -2.62 12.63
C TYR A 38 -4.95 -1.53 13.65
N HIS A 39 -4.00 -1.12 14.50
CA HIS A 39 -4.18 -0.04 15.48
C HIS A 39 -3.63 1.29 14.97
N SER A 40 -4.13 2.41 15.51
CA SER A 40 -3.53 3.74 15.29
C SER A 40 -2.05 3.74 15.70
N LEU A 41 -1.75 3.20 16.87
CA LEU A 41 -0.44 2.97 17.47
C LEU A 41 -0.35 1.53 18.01
N PRO A 42 0.84 0.90 18.09
CA PRO A 42 0.96 -0.45 18.64
C PRO A 42 0.33 -0.59 20.01
N GLY A 43 -0.59 -1.53 20.13
CA GLY A 43 -1.27 -1.84 21.39
C GLY A 43 -2.44 -0.92 21.73
N ALA A 44 -2.82 0.02 20.86
CA ALA A 44 -3.95 0.92 21.14
C ALA A 44 -5.32 0.20 21.16
N GLY A 45 -5.46 -0.94 20.50
CA GLY A 45 -6.71 -1.74 20.56
C GLY A 45 -7.90 -1.14 19.79
N ASP A 46 -7.71 -0.02 19.09
CA ASP A 46 -8.79 0.81 18.55
C ASP A 46 -9.26 0.46 17.14
N TRP A 47 -8.57 -0.44 16.45
CA TRP A 47 -8.81 -0.80 15.05
C TRP A 47 -8.78 0.39 14.08
N LEU A 48 -8.10 1.49 14.44
CA LEU A 48 -7.96 2.71 13.63
C LEU A 48 -6.71 2.72 12.75
N GLY A 49 -5.99 1.61 12.65
CA GLY A 49 -4.83 1.44 11.78
C GLY A 49 -5.20 1.13 10.33
N SER A 50 -4.36 0.34 9.67
CA SER A 50 -4.62 -0.16 8.32
C SER A 50 -5.80 -1.14 8.36
N SER A 51 -6.74 -1.02 7.43
CA SER A 51 -7.89 -1.95 7.36
C SER A 51 -7.50 -3.38 6.95
N ARG A 52 -6.28 -3.55 6.41
CA ARG A 52 -5.74 -4.81 5.90
C ARG A 52 -4.22 -4.83 6.00
N CYS A 53 -3.66 -5.99 6.32
CA CYS A 53 -2.22 -6.21 6.37
C CYS A 53 -1.69 -6.75 5.03
N SER A 54 -1.59 -5.87 4.01
CA SER A 54 -1.01 -6.19 2.70
C SER A 54 0.40 -5.58 2.56
N CYS A 55 0.95 -5.57 1.34
CA CYS A 55 2.17 -4.83 1.03
C CYS A 55 2.03 -3.36 1.46
N SER A 56 3.11 -2.72 1.92
CA SER A 56 3.06 -1.36 2.48
C SER A 56 2.27 -0.39 1.58
N LEU A 57 2.69 -0.15 0.33
CA LEU A 57 1.95 0.67 -0.64
C LEU A 57 1.19 -0.21 -1.65
N CYS A 58 0.24 -1.00 -1.17
CA CYS A 58 -0.54 -1.88 -2.04
C CYS A 58 -1.46 -1.08 -2.98
N VAL A 59 -1.34 -1.28 -4.30
CA VAL A 59 -2.17 -0.60 -5.32
C VAL A 59 -3.67 -0.85 -5.15
N PHE A 60 -4.07 -1.97 -4.54
CA PHE A 60 -5.48 -2.24 -4.24
C PHE A 60 -5.99 -1.47 -3.02
N ALA A 61 -5.17 -0.57 -2.45
CA ALA A 61 -5.40 0.39 -1.36
C ALA A 61 -6.85 0.89 -1.25
N SER A 62 -7.47 0.91 -0.07
CA SER A 62 -8.42 2.00 0.17
C SER A 62 -7.64 3.31 0.18
N ARG A 63 -8.28 4.44 -0.15
CA ARG A 63 -7.59 5.76 -0.09
C ARG A 63 -7.05 6.03 1.31
N ARG A 64 -7.85 5.76 2.34
CA ARG A 64 -7.49 5.95 3.74
C ARG A 64 -6.23 5.17 4.10
N ASP A 65 -6.15 3.89 3.71
CA ASP A 65 -4.97 3.07 3.98
C ASP A 65 -3.75 3.57 3.22
N LEU A 66 -3.90 4.04 1.98
CA LEU A 66 -2.78 4.63 1.22
C LEU A 66 -2.25 5.89 1.91
N LEU A 67 -3.13 6.78 2.36
CA LEU A 67 -2.73 8.00 3.06
C LEU A 67 -2.03 7.67 4.40
N LEU A 68 -2.59 6.72 5.15
CA LEU A 68 -1.98 6.23 6.39
C LEU A 68 -0.59 5.64 6.10
N THR A 69 -0.44 4.79 5.09
CA THR A 69 0.85 4.20 4.73
C THR A 69 1.85 5.25 4.26
N ILE A 70 1.43 6.23 3.45
CA ILE A 70 2.30 7.33 3.01
C ILE A 70 2.90 8.04 4.22
N GLY A 71 2.09 8.34 5.24
CA GLY A 71 2.59 8.90 6.50
C GLY A 71 3.50 7.93 7.27
N ARG A 72 3.18 6.64 7.30
CA ARG A 72 3.99 5.61 7.99
C ARG A 72 5.32 5.33 7.32
N ARG A 73 5.43 5.46 5.99
CA ARG A 73 6.64 5.12 5.21
C ARG A 73 6.97 6.20 4.16
N PRO A 74 7.36 7.41 4.60
CA PRO A 74 7.53 8.55 3.71
C PRO A 74 8.61 8.30 2.65
N ARG A 75 9.75 7.72 3.01
CA ARG A 75 10.84 7.44 2.06
C ARG A 75 10.46 6.41 1.01
N LEU A 76 9.65 5.42 1.36
CA LEU A 76 9.13 4.49 0.37
C LEU A 76 8.18 5.20 -0.60
N ALA A 77 7.31 6.07 -0.10
CA ALA A 77 6.40 6.83 -0.96
C ALA A 77 7.15 7.78 -1.92
N GLU A 78 8.26 8.38 -1.47
CA GLU A 78 9.17 9.16 -2.32
C GLU A 78 9.82 8.30 -3.41
N LEU A 79 10.27 7.08 -3.08
CA LEU A 79 10.85 6.17 -4.07
C LEU A 79 9.83 5.77 -5.15
N TYR A 80 8.57 5.54 -4.76
CA TYR A 80 7.49 5.30 -5.73
C TYR A 80 7.21 6.53 -6.60
N THR A 81 7.32 7.74 -6.03
CA THR A 81 7.22 9.00 -6.78
C THR A 81 8.31 9.11 -7.84
N GLU A 82 9.56 8.79 -7.48
CA GLU A 82 10.69 8.75 -8.41
C GLU A 82 10.41 7.80 -9.59
N VAL A 83 9.84 6.62 -9.30
CA VAL A 83 9.42 5.65 -10.32
C VAL A 83 8.31 6.20 -11.21
N GLU A 84 7.23 6.73 -10.63
CA GLU A 84 6.09 7.30 -11.37
C GLU A 84 6.51 8.46 -12.27
N GLN A 85 7.39 9.36 -11.79
CA GLN A 85 7.89 10.48 -12.57
C GLN A 85 8.82 10.04 -13.70
N THR A 86 9.69 9.06 -13.45
CA THR A 86 10.64 8.56 -14.47
C THR A 86 9.95 7.73 -15.55
N ARG A 87 8.96 6.91 -15.17
CA ARG A 87 8.26 6.00 -16.10
C ARG A 87 7.03 6.62 -16.74
N GLY A 88 6.42 7.62 -16.09
CA GLY A 88 5.17 8.23 -16.52
C GLY A 88 3.93 7.36 -16.29
N ASP A 89 4.09 6.18 -15.70
CA ASP A 89 3.01 5.28 -15.31
C ASP A 89 2.45 5.69 -13.95
N SER A 90 1.13 5.87 -13.86
CA SER A 90 0.48 6.19 -12.57
C SER A 90 0.52 4.99 -11.62
N PHE A 91 0.65 5.26 -10.32
CA PHE A 91 0.60 4.23 -9.28
C PHE A 91 -0.66 3.34 -9.36
N ARG A 92 -1.80 3.93 -9.72
CA ARG A 92 -3.04 3.24 -10.06
C ARG A 92 -3.69 3.88 -11.29
N PRO A 93 -4.63 3.19 -11.96
CA PRO A 93 -5.38 3.78 -13.07
C PRO A 93 -6.16 5.05 -12.71
N ASP A 94 -6.54 5.20 -11.44
CA ASP A 94 -7.35 6.31 -10.92
C ASP A 94 -6.55 7.35 -10.11
N TRP A 95 -5.38 6.97 -9.55
CA TRP A 95 -4.57 7.83 -8.69
C TRP A 95 -3.08 7.80 -9.01
N ARG A 96 -2.48 8.98 -8.99
CA ARG A 96 -1.03 9.17 -8.97
C ARG A 96 -0.54 9.15 -7.53
N ILE A 97 0.63 8.55 -7.27
CA ILE A 97 1.21 8.61 -5.93
C ILE A 97 1.64 10.04 -5.56
N THR A 98 2.06 10.82 -6.55
CA THR A 98 2.34 12.26 -6.38
C THR A 98 1.15 13.04 -5.83
N ASP A 99 -0.05 12.78 -6.36
CA ASP A 99 -1.27 13.41 -5.88
C ASP A 99 -1.66 12.92 -4.48
N LEU A 100 -1.46 11.63 -4.18
CA LEU A 100 -1.70 11.07 -2.84
C LEU A 100 -0.74 11.66 -1.79
N LEU A 101 0.53 11.87 -2.12
CA LEU A 101 1.51 12.55 -1.26
C LEU A 101 1.13 14.00 -1.00
N ARG A 102 0.77 14.74 -2.06
CA ARG A 102 0.27 16.12 -1.92
C ARG A 102 -0.95 16.15 -1.01
N HIS A 103 -1.89 15.23 -1.22
CA HIS A 103 -3.10 15.14 -0.42
C HIS A 103 -2.80 14.79 1.04
N ALA A 104 -1.87 13.87 1.31
CA ALA A 104 -1.46 13.53 2.67
C ALA A 104 -0.85 14.72 3.42
N ALA A 105 -0.19 15.65 2.71
CA ALA A 105 0.42 16.83 3.31
C ALA A 105 -0.56 18.00 3.57
N HIS A 106 -1.69 18.07 2.85
CA HIS A 106 -2.59 19.24 2.87
C HIS A 106 -4.00 18.95 3.38
N CYS A 107 -4.41 17.69 3.41
CA CYS A 107 -5.72 17.26 3.87
C CYS A 107 -5.56 16.42 5.13
N GLU A 108 -6.60 16.33 5.94
CA GLU A 108 -6.67 15.57 7.21
C GLU A 108 -6.42 14.06 7.01
N ALA A 109 -5.20 13.70 6.62
CA ALA A 109 -4.76 12.32 6.55
C ALA A 109 -4.80 11.71 7.95
N PRO A 110 -5.08 10.41 8.07
CA PRO A 110 -4.98 9.73 9.36
C PRO A 110 -3.58 9.93 9.95
N ASP A 111 -3.51 10.15 11.26
CA ASP A 111 -2.23 10.15 11.97
C ASP A 111 -1.49 8.82 11.68
N PRO A 112 -0.26 8.85 11.13
CA PRO A 112 0.48 7.64 10.84
C PRO A 112 0.79 6.81 12.09
N GLY A 113 0.85 7.44 13.27
CA GLY A 113 1.30 6.81 14.50
C GLY A 113 2.79 6.48 14.42
N ILE A 114 3.13 5.25 14.01
CA ILE A 114 4.53 4.88 13.76
C ILE A 114 4.97 5.34 12.37
N VAL A 115 6.05 6.11 12.33
CA VAL A 115 6.81 6.35 11.11
C VAL A 115 7.99 5.38 11.07
N CYS A 116 8.03 4.52 10.06
CA CYS A 116 9.19 3.68 9.76
C CYS A 116 10.28 4.57 9.11
N PRO A 117 11.47 4.68 9.70
CA PRO A 117 12.53 5.58 9.21
C PRO A 117 13.16 5.08 7.90
N ASP A 118 13.03 3.79 7.59
CA ASP A 118 13.57 3.16 6.39
C ASP A 118 15.09 3.43 6.19
N ASP A 119 15.83 3.62 7.27
CA ASP A 119 17.27 3.96 7.33
C ASP A 119 18.20 2.74 7.29
N GLY A 120 17.65 1.53 7.36
CA GLY A 120 18.41 0.29 7.29
C GLY A 120 19.11 0.02 5.94
N PRO A 121 20.12 -0.87 5.95
CA PRO A 121 20.85 -1.27 4.74
C PRO A 121 19.95 -1.89 3.67
N ASP A 122 18.89 -2.60 4.07
CA ASP A 122 17.95 -3.24 3.15
C ASP A 122 17.19 -2.21 2.31
N PHE A 123 16.76 -1.10 2.91
CA PHE A 123 16.08 -0.04 2.17
C PHE A 123 17.06 0.69 1.25
N THR A 124 18.29 0.91 1.69
CA THR A 124 19.35 1.46 0.83
C THR A 124 19.60 0.57 -0.39
N ALA A 125 19.67 -0.75 -0.20
CA ALA A 125 19.81 -1.70 -1.29
C ALA A 125 18.62 -1.65 -2.26
N LEU A 126 17.39 -1.58 -1.74
CA LEU A 126 16.18 -1.40 -2.55
C LEU A 126 16.24 -0.11 -3.38
N GLN A 127 16.60 1.03 -2.78
CA GLN A 127 16.73 2.30 -3.48
C GLN A 127 17.75 2.21 -4.63
N THR A 128 18.92 1.61 -4.38
CA THR A 128 19.93 1.40 -5.42
C THR A 128 19.41 0.51 -6.55
N GLN A 129 18.76 -0.60 -6.23
CA GLN A 129 18.20 -1.50 -7.24
C GLN A 129 17.13 -0.83 -8.10
N VAL A 130 16.23 -0.05 -7.48
CA VAL A 130 15.20 0.71 -8.21
C VAL A 130 15.86 1.71 -9.15
N ARG A 131 16.82 2.50 -8.67
CA ARG A 131 17.54 3.50 -9.49
C ARG A 131 18.30 2.88 -10.65
N GLN A 132 18.98 1.76 -10.43
CA GLN A 132 19.62 1.00 -11.51
C GLN A 132 18.59 0.48 -12.53
N ALA A 133 17.43 0.03 -12.08
CA ALA A 133 16.37 -0.38 -12.98
C ALA A 133 15.81 0.80 -13.78
N LEU A 134 15.71 1.99 -13.18
CA LEU A 134 15.23 3.23 -13.83
C LEU A 134 16.15 3.70 -14.98
N GLN A 135 17.45 3.38 -14.94
CA GLN A 135 18.39 3.68 -16.03
C GLN A 135 18.14 2.88 -17.31
N ARG A 136 17.40 1.77 -17.23
CA ARG A 136 17.07 0.94 -18.40
C ARG A 136 15.87 1.52 -19.13
N GLU A 137 15.80 1.32 -20.45
CA GLU A 137 14.64 1.73 -21.23
C GLU A 137 13.33 1.15 -20.68
N PRO A 138 12.24 1.95 -20.66
CA PRO A 138 10.93 1.47 -20.24
C PRO A 138 10.47 0.28 -21.10
N ARG A 139 9.99 -0.80 -20.48
CA ARG A 139 9.43 -1.94 -21.22
C ARG A 139 8.09 -1.63 -21.91
N LYS A 140 7.42 -0.56 -21.49
CA LYS A 140 6.12 -0.11 -22.01
C LYS A 140 6.22 1.36 -22.39
N LYS A 141 5.50 1.75 -23.45
CA LYS A 141 5.36 3.17 -23.81
C LYS A 141 4.53 3.86 -22.73
N PRO A 142 5.03 4.95 -22.11
CA PRO A 142 4.37 5.65 -20.98
C PRO A 142 2.93 6.11 -21.26
N GLU A 143 2.61 6.29 -22.53
CA GLU A 143 1.37 6.88 -23.03
C GLU A 143 0.16 5.96 -22.83
N LEU A 144 0.38 4.66 -22.64
CA LEU A 144 -0.68 3.65 -22.52
C LEU A 144 -1.28 3.53 -21.10
N ALA A 145 -0.64 4.12 -20.09
CA ALA A 145 -1.12 4.08 -18.70
C ALA A 145 -1.88 5.35 -18.28
N ARG A 146 -1.85 6.40 -19.09
CA ARG A 146 -2.47 7.70 -18.76
C ARG A 146 -3.98 7.65 -18.97
N ARG A 147 -4.74 7.54 -17.89
CA ARG A 147 -6.16 7.94 -17.87
C ARG A 147 -6.28 9.28 -17.17
N ALA A 148 -7.26 10.09 -17.57
CA ALA A 148 -7.61 11.29 -16.82
C ALA A 148 -7.89 10.88 -15.37
N GLY A 149 -7.02 11.29 -14.45
CA GLY A 149 -7.07 10.86 -13.05
C GLY A 149 -8.39 11.25 -12.40
N ARG A 150 -8.82 10.48 -11.40
CA ARG A 150 -9.96 10.88 -10.58
C ARG A 150 -9.50 11.91 -9.56
N ALA A 151 -10.21 13.03 -9.44
CA ALA A 151 -9.93 14.01 -8.40
C ALA A 151 -9.97 13.33 -7.01
N LEU A 152 -8.96 13.59 -6.19
CA LEU A 152 -8.87 13.04 -4.83
C LEU A 152 -9.87 13.69 -3.87
N CYS A 153 -10.28 14.93 -4.12
CA CYS A 153 -11.29 15.65 -3.34
C CYS A 153 -12.22 16.41 -4.27
N ASP A 154 -13.48 16.57 -3.87
CA ASP A 154 -14.37 17.59 -4.41
C ASP A 154 -13.84 18.96 -3.94
N GLY A 155 -12.92 19.56 -4.71
CA GLY A 155 -12.37 20.89 -4.44
C GLY A 155 -10.85 21.01 -4.50
N CYS A 156 -10.11 19.90 -4.58
CA CYS A 156 -8.67 19.95 -4.83
C CYS A 156 -8.41 19.90 -6.33
N THR A 157 -8.45 21.05 -7.00
CA THR A 157 -7.96 21.15 -8.38
C THR A 157 -6.46 20.89 -8.38
N ALA A 158 -6.02 19.85 -9.10
CA ALA A 158 -4.62 19.64 -9.39
C ALA A 158 -4.13 20.84 -10.24
N PRO A 159 -3.08 21.58 -9.83
CA PRO A 159 -2.43 22.51 -10.75
C PRO A 159 -1.76 21.69 -11.85
N HIS A 160 -1.96 22.13 -13.10
CA HIS A 160 -1.38 21.53 -14.30
C HIS A 160 0.15 21.44 -14.25
#